data_AF-A0A7C6DA11-F1
#
_entry.id   AF-A0A7C6DA11-F1
#
_cell.length_a   1.000
_cell.length_b   1.000
_cell.length_c   1.000
_cell.angle_alpha   90.00
_cell.angle_beta   90.00
_cell.angle_gamma   90.00
#
_symmetry.space_group_name_H-M   'P 1'
#
loop_
_entity.id
_entity.type
_entity.pdbx_description
1 polymer ?
#
loop_
_entity_poly.entity_id
_entity_poly.type
_entity_poly.pdbx_seq_one_letter_code
_entity_poly.pdbx_strand_id
1 'polypeptide(L)'
;YTVEINDLKFITGKTNIPIRIEPQQTTVLPLSINVDLKNLMDQYSQQRVANVLNSFLGISPDETKVVVKLWPKVIVGKTPIKAPAAIPVIFTFGGK
;
A
#
# COMPACT_ATOMS: atom_id res chain seq x y z
N TYR A 1 -2.00 -5.28 -5.78
CA TYR A 1 -1.65 -4.71 -4.48
C TYR A 1 -2.81 -3.87 -4.00
N THR A 2 -2.95 -3.71 -2.69
CA THR A 2 -3.93 -2.80 -2.08
C THR A 2 -3.20 -1.90 -1.11
N VAL A 3 -3.50 -0.61 -1.14
CA VAL A 3 -2.93 0.37 -0.20
C VAL A 3 -4.04 0.82 0.74
N GLU A 4 -3.75 0.72 2.03
CA GLU A 4 -4.59 1.19 3.11
C GLU A 4 -3.84 2.23 3.95
N ILE A 5 -4.53 3.30 4.33
CA ILE A 5 -3.98 4.37 5.18
C ILE A 5 -4.98 4.62 6.29
N ASN A 6 -4.56 4.46 7.55
CA ASN A 6 -5.44 4.52 8.74
C ASN A 6 -6.77 3.74 8.52
N ASP A 7 -6.64 2.52 7.99
CA ASP A 7 -7.71 1.56 7.67
C ASP A 7 -8.68 1.95 6.55
N LEU A 8 -8.47 3.09 5.88
CA LEU A 8 -9.18 3.42 4.64
C LEU A 8 -8.49 2.74 3.47
N LYS A 9 -9.25 2.06 2.61
CA LYS A 9 -8.73 1.46 1.39
C LYS A 9 -8.64 2.52 0.29
N PHE A 10 -7.44 2.98 -0.01
CA PHE A 10 -7.18 4.05 -0.99
C PHE A 10 -7.24 3.56 -2.43
N ILE A 11 -6.57 2.44 -2.72
CA ILE A 11 -6.52 1.89 -4.06
C ILE A 11 -6.31 0.38 -4.02
N THR A 12 -6.89 -0.31 -5.00
CA THR A 12 -6.48 -1.66 -5.38
C THR A 12 -5.99 -1.63 -6.82
N GLY A 13 -4.72 -1.93 -7.02
CA GLY A 13 -4.05 -1.88 -8.31
C GLY A 13 -3.43 -3.22 -8.71
N LYS A 14 -3.04 -3.33 -9.97
CA LYS A 14 -2.22 -4.42 -10.49
C LYS A 14 -0.99 -3.81 -11.17
N THR A 15 0.17 -4.40 -10.94
CA THR A 15 1.41 -4.09 -11.65
C THR A 15 1.86 -5.36 -12.36
N ASN A 16 2.40 -5.21 -13.57
CA ASN A 16 2.94 -6.31 -14.36
C ASN A 16 4.43 -6.10 -14.68
N ILE A 17 5.13 -5.36 -13.81
CA ILE A 17 6.56 -5.10 -13.95
C ILE A 17 7.31 -6.35 -13.44
N PRO A 18 8.05 -7.06 -14.30
CA PRO A 18 8.88 -8.18 -13.84
C PRO A 18 10.05 -7.63 -13.02
N ILE A 19 10.27 -8.22 -11.85
CA ILE A 19 11.37 -7.87 -10.95
C ILE A 19 12.22 -9.10 -10.72
N ARG A 20 13.54 -8.94 -10.87
CA ARG A 20 14.53 -9.96 -10.54
C ARG A 20 15.25 -9.55 -9.25
N ILE A 21 15.26 -10.45 -8.29
CA ILE A 21 15.95 -10.28 -7.00
C ILE A 21 17.09 -11.29 -6.97
N GLU A 22 18.32 -10.80 -7.02
CA GLU A 22 19.49 -11.66 -6.88
C GLU A 22 19.66 -12.14 -5.43
N PRO A 23 20.34 -13.28 -5.19
CA PRO A 23 20.63 -13.74 -3.85
C PRO A 23 21.28 -12.65 -2.99
N GLN A 24 20.75 -12.46 -1.78
CA GLN A 24 21.23 -11.46 -0.81
C GLN A 24 21.12 -10.00 -1.27
N GLN A 25 20.39 -9.72 -2.35
CA GLN A 25 20.14 -8.36 -2.83
C GLN A 25 18.73 -7.92 -2.46
N THR A 26 18.57 -6.61 -2.28
CA THR A 26 17.26 -5.95 -2.18
C THR A 26 17.01 -5.17 -3.45
N THR A 27 15.75 -5.06 -3.86
CA THR A 27 15.34 -4.22 -4.98
C THR A 27 14.14 -3.38 -4.61
N VAL A 28 13.95 -2.28 -5.33
CA VAL A 28 12.83 -1.37 -5.14
C VAL A 28 11.75 -1.71 -6.15
N LEU A 29 10.55 -2.03 -5.66
CA LEU A 29 9.35 -2.12 -6.48
C LEU A 29 8.69 -0.74 -6.53
N PRO A 30 8.72 -0.01 -7.66
CA PRO A 30 7.98 1.23 -7.78
C PRO A 30 6.48 0.95 -7.80
N LEU A 31 5.74 1.55 -6.88
CA LEU A 31 4.28 1.50 -6.83
C LEU A 31 3.73 2.91 -7.03
N SER A 32 2.99 3.12 -8.12
CA SER A 32 2.24 4.36 -8.34
C SER A 32 0.92 4.29 -7.61
N ILE A 33 0.75 5.12 -6.58
CA ILE A 33 -0.48 5.19 -5.79
C ILE A 33 -1.31 6.35 -6.34
N ASN A 34 -2.32 6.04 -7.14
CA ASN A 34 -3.29 7.01 -7.61
C ASN A 34 -4.45 7.07 -6.60
N VAL A 35 -4.78 8.26 -6.11
CA VAL A 35 -5.85 8.44 -5.13
C VAL A 35 -7.09 8.97 -5.83
N ASP A 36 -8.18 8.20 -5.77
CA ASP A 36 -9.50 8.64 -6.20
C ASP A 36 -10.29 9.14 -4.98
N LEU A 37 -10.20 10.45 -4.73
CA LEU A 37 -10.87 11.10 -3.62
C LEU A 37 -12.40 10.98 -3.69
N LYS A 38 -12.96 10.97 -4.91
CA LYS A 38 -14.41 10.84 -5.09
C LYS A 38 -14.88 9.48 -4.57
N ASN A 39 -14.23 8.42 -5.03
CA ASN A 39 -14.58 7.06 -4.60
C ASN A 39 -14.36 6.84 -3.09
N LEU A 40 -13.32 7.46 -2.51
CA LEU A 40 -13.12 7.44 -1.06
C LEU A 40 -14.26 8.13 -0.30
N MET A 41 -14.71 9.29 -0.76
CA MET A 41 -15.83 10.01 -0.15
C MET A 41 -17.20 9.34 -0.40
N ASP A 42 -17.34 8.54 -1.46
CA ASP A 42 -18.52 7.72 -1.71
C ASP A 42 -18.59 6.52 -0.74
N GLN A 43 -17.44 6.01 -0.27
CA GLN A 43 -17.33 4.86 0.64
C GLN A 43 -17.23 5.24 2.12
N TYR A 44 -16.65 6.40 2.43
CA TYR A 44 -16.39 6.86 3.79
C TYR A 44 -16.88 8.30 3.95
N SER A 45 -17.29 8.70 5.17
CA SER A 45 -17.70 10.09 5.42
C SER A 45 -16.59 11.08 5.05
N GLN A 46 -16.95 12.23 4.49
CA GLN A 46 -16.00 13.28 4.08
C GLN A 46 -15.05 13.68 5.23
N GLN A 47 -15.58 13.84 6.45
CA GLN A 47 -14.77 14.17 7.63
C GLN A 47 -13.68 13.12 7.89
N ARG A 48 -14.03 11.84 7.80
CA ARG A 48 -13.07 10.74 8.01
C ARG A 48 -11.98 10.74 6.94
N VAL A 49 -12.34 10.94 5.68
CA VAL A 49 -11.38 11.04 4.57
C VAL A 49 -10.43 12.22 4.80
N ALA A 50 -10.96 13.39 5.17
CA ALA A 50 -10.17 14.58 5.45
C ALA A 50 -9.18 14.36 6.61
N ASN A 51 -9.61 13.75 7.71
CA ASN A 51 -8.73 13.46 8.85
C ASN A 51 -7.55 12.56 8.46
N VAL A 52 -7.83 11.49 7.69
CA VAL A 52 -6.78 10.56 7.25
C VAL A 52 -5.80 11.23 6.29
N LEU A 53 -6.29 12.04 5.35
CA LEU A 53 -5.42 12.79 4.44
C LEU A 53 -4.58 13.83 5.18
N ASN A 54 -5.16 14.54 6.14
CA ASN A 54 -4.43 15.52 6.95
C ASN A 54 -3.29 14.85 7.74
N SER A 55 -3.52 13.68 8.33
CA SER A 55 -2.46 12.91 8.99
C SER A 55 -1.41 12.42 7.97
N PHE A 56 -1.84 11.84 6.84
CA PHE A 56 -0.92 11.34 5.80
C PHE A 56 -0.02 12.43 5.20
N LEU A 57 -0.54 13.66 5.06
CA LEU A 57 0.20 14.82 4.57
C LEU A 57 1.04 15.52 5.65
N GLY A 58 1.01 15.04 6.90
CA GLY A 58 1.74 15.62 8.02
C GLY A 58 1.18 16.96 8.52
N ILE A 59 -0.09 17.27 8.19
CA ILE A 59 -0.81 18.45 8.68
C ILE A 59 -1.33 18.20 10.11
N SER A 60 -1.78 16.97 10.38
CA SER A 60 -2.16 16.54 11.74
C SER A 60 -0.92 16.08 12.52
N PRO A 61 -0.87 16.30 13.85
CA PRO A 61 0.16 15.67 14.70
C PRO A 61 -0.01 14.15 14.81
N ASP A 62 -1.15 13.58 14.40
CA ASP A 62 -1.45 12.16 14.56
C ASP A 62 -0.48 11.25 13.77
N GLU A 63 -0.17 10.08 14.32
CA GLU A 63 0.54 9.01 13.61
C GLU A 63 -0.29 8.51 12.42
N THR A 64 0.35 8.34 11.27
CA THR A 64 -0.21 7.66 10.11
C THR A 64 0.35 6.26 9.97
N LYS A 65 -0.55 5.28 9.83
CA LYS A 65 -0.23 3.90 9.48
C LYS A 65 -0.56 3.64 8.02
N VAL A 66 0.44 3.17 7.26
CA VAL A 66 0.26 2.70 5.89
C VAL A 66 0.47 1.20 5.83
N VAL A 67 -0.48 0.52 5.20
CA VAL A 67 -0.45 -0.93 4.96
C VAL A 67 -0.53 -1.18 3.47
N VAL A 68 0.51 -1.78 2.90
CA VAL A 68 0.54 -2.23 1.51
C VAL A 68 0.40 -3.74 1.49
N LYS A 69 -0.72 -4.24 0.99
CA LYS A 69 -0.99 -5.67 0.81
C LYS A 69 -0.56 -6.10 -0.58
N LEU A 70 0.43 -6.99 -0.66
CA LEU A 70 0.99 -7.49 -1.91
C LEU A 70 0.56 -8.93 -2.18
N TRP A 71 0.16 -9.23 -3.42
CA TRP A 71 -0.08 -10.59 -3.91
C TRP A 71 0.84 -10.85 -5.10
N PRO A 72 2.15 -11.09 -4.85
CA PRO A 72 3.11 -11.30 -5.93
C PRO A 72 2.90 -12.67 -6.57
N LYS A 73 3.16 -12.75 -7.87
CA LYS A 73 3.47 -14.01 -8.54
C LYS A 73 4.97 -14.21 -8.41
N VAL A 74 5.39 -15.08 -7.51
CA VAL A 74 6.82 -15.34 -7.27
C VAL A 74 7.24 -16.56 -8.08
N ILE A 75 8.40 -16.51 -8.71
CA ILE A 75 9.01 -17.65 -9.38
C ILE A 75 10.38 -17.87 -8.74
N VAL A 76 10.63 -19.07 -8.22
CA VAL A 76 11.93 -19.47 -7.69
C VAL A 76 12.50 -20.55 -8.59
N GLY A 77 13.61 -20.23 -9.27
CA GLY A 77 14.11 -21.06 -10.36
C GLY A 77 13.11 -21.14 -11.51
N LYS A 78 12.48 -22.30 -11.69
CA LYS A 78 11.41 -22.54 -12.70
C LYS A 78 10.04 -22.78 -12.08
N THR A 79 9.94 -22.75 -10.75
CA THR A 79 8.72 -23.13 -10.03
C THR A 79 7.95 -21.88 -9.61
N PRO A 80 6.68 -21.72 -10.06
CA PRO A 80 5.83 -20.66 -9.56
C PRO A 80 5.39 -20.97 -8.13
N ILE A 81 5.58 -20.01 -7.24
CA ILE A 81 5.11 -20.05 -5.85
C ILE A 81 3.83 -19.21 -5.76
N LYS A 82 2.75 -19.85 -5.34
CA LYS A 82 1.51 -19.16 -4.99
C LYS A 82 1.63 -18.64 -3.56
N ALA A 83 1.46 -17.33 -3.38
CA ALA A 83 1.28 -16.76 -2.04
C ALA A 83 -0.13 -17.14 -1.54
N PRO A 84 -0.26 -17.84 -0.39
CA PRO A 84 -1.57 -18.25 0.13
C PRO A 84 -2.39 -17.07 0.69
N ALA A 85 -1.73 -15.97 1.02
CA ALA A 85 -2.32 -14.74 1.53
C ALA A 85 -1.52 -13.53 1.04
N ALA A 86 -2.05 -12.34 1.31
CA ALA A 86 -1.32 -11.10 1.07
C ALA A 86 -0.06 -11.04 1.93
N ILE A 87 1.04 -10.54 1.38
CA ILE A 87 2.23 -10.16 2.14
C ILE A 87 2.05 -8.69 2.54
N PRO A 88 1.89 -8.37 3.84
CA PRO A 88 1.73 -7.00 4.28
C PRO A 88 3.10 -6.33 4.43
N VAL A 89 3.22 -5.14 3.86
CA VAL A 89 4.29 -4.19 4.18
C VAL A 89 3.64 -3.09 5.01
N ILE A 90 4.09 -2.94 6.26
CA ILE A 90 3.49 -2.02 7.23
C ILE A 90 4.57 -1.03 7.64
N PHE A 91 4.23 0.25 7.61
CA PHE A 91 5.08 1.31 8.15
C PHE A 91 4.21 2.41 8.75
N THR A 92 4.74 3.05 9.79
CA THR A 92 4.13 4.20 10.45
C THR A 92 5.05 5.41 10.32
N PHE A 93 4.46 6.60 10.25
CA PHE A 93 5.18 7.87 10.24
C PHE A 93 4.30 8.99 10.81
N GLY A 94 4.89 10.14 11.18
CA GLY A 94 4.20 11.19 11.93
C GLY A 94 4.18 10.90 13.44
N GLY A 95 3.30 11.56 14.20
CA GLY A 95 3.12 11.25 15.63
C GLY A 95 4.17 11.84 16.58
N LYS A 96 4.65 13.07 16.34
CA LYS A 96 5.57 13.75 17.28
C LYS A 96 4.84 14.37 18.47
#